data_AF-A0AAN8JID1-F1
#
_entry.id   AF-A0AAN8JID1-F1
#
_cell.length_a   1.000
_cell.length_b   1.000
_cell.length_c   1.000
_cell.angle_alpha   90.00
_cell.angle_beta   90.00
_cell.angle_gamma   90.00
#
_symmetry.space_group_name_H-M   'P 1'
#
loop_
_entity.id
_entity.type
_entity.pdbx_description
1 polymer ?
#
loop_
_entity_poly.entity_id
_entity_poly.type
_entity_poly.pdbx_seq_one_letter_code
_entity_poly.pdbx_strand_id
1 'polypeptide(L)'
;MSTATLKPQTHSDGEIHSSSNQNNSNKDKGPTFDTEEERMKYILSVWKQFKIKFMKDSKQGLGAAIYHIDNNAVLTCSEELSITEKDFIDILAKTENPELAYEKGITIQEKHFKVVIADGRYGIYSTRASEDCSICKTDTLIILWIHPKCDKNVKSNEELMKLGDCFRSWGF
;
A
#
# COMPACT_ATOMS: atom_id res chain seq x y z
N MET A 1 47.08 52.87 16.72
CA MET A 1 46.97 53.27 18.14
C MET A 1 45.62 52.78 18.66
N SER A 2 45.62 52.27 19.89
CA SER A 2 44.48 51.96 20.78
C SER A 2 43.56 50.77 20.46
N THR A 3 43.88 49.70 21.18
CA THR A 3 43.02 48.62 21.69
C THR A 3 41.88 49.14 22.58
N ALA A 4 40.73 48.46 22.57
CA ALA A 4 39.85 48.36 23.73
C ALA A 4 39.20 46.98 23.79
N THR A 5 39.57 46.23 24.82
CA THR A 5 38.98 44.96 25.27
C THR A 5 38.16 45.26 26.52
N LEU A 6 36.94 44.73 26.62
CA LEU A 6 36.25 44.47 27.89
C LEU A 6 35.49 43.14 27.80
N LYS A 7 35.88 42.19 28.66
CA LYS A 7 35.14 40.97 29.04
C LYS A 7 34.20 41.31 30.24
N PRO A 8 33.65 40.32 30.98
CA PRO A 8 32.41 39.60 30.76
C PRO A 8 31.38 39.89 31.88
N GLN A 9 30.12 39.48 31.72
CA GLN A 9 29.20 39.30 32.85
C GLN A 9 28.73 37.85 32.90
N THR A 10 28.84 37.27 34.09
CA THR A 10 28.53 35.90 34.47
C THR A 10 27.25 35.82 35.30
N HIS A 11 26.61 34.65 35.21
CA HIS A 11 25.63 34.01 36.10
C HIS A 11 24.20 34.55 36.16
N SER A 12 23.26 33.70 35.75
CA SER A 12 22.21 33.22 36.65
C SER A 12 21.73 31.84 36.21
N ASP A 13 21.65 30.96 37.20
CA ASP A 13 21.25 29.57 37.16
C ASP A 13 19.86 29.35 36.56
N GLY A 14 19.72 28.22 35.88
CA GLY A 14 18.47 27.72 35.35
C GLY A 14 18.65 26.25 34.99
N GLU A 15 18.63 25.40 36.02
CA GLU A 15 18.39 23.97 35.88
C GLU A 15 17.11 23.76 35.06
N ILE A 16 17.24 23.21 33.86
CA ILE A 16 16.10 22.66 33.14
C ILE A 16 16.38 21.18 32.94
N HIS A 17 15.66 20.44 33.78
CA HIS A 17 15.45 19.00 33.77
C HIS A 17 15.70 18.34 32.42
N SER A 18 16.58 17.34 32.45
CA SER A 18 16.64 16.27 31.47
C SER A 18 15.25 15.62 31.36
N SER A 19 14.44 16.12 30.45
CA SER A 19 13.24 15.43 30.00
C SER A 19 13.69 14.15 29.32
N SER A 20 13.67 13.08 30.10
CA SER A 20 13.66 11.70 29.63
C SER A 20 12.60 11.58 28.55
N ASN A 21 13.01 11.72 27.29
CA ASN A 21 12.18 11.39 26.16
C ASN A 21 12.11 9.86 26.15
N GLN A 22 11.15 9.34 26.93
CA GLN A 22 10.69 7.97 26.81
C GLN A 22 10.18 7.84 25.38
N ASN A 23 11.06 7.37 24.49
CA ASN A 23 10.69 6.75 23.23
C ASN A 23 9.79 5.58 23.60
N ASN A 24 8.49 5.87 23.69
CA ASN A 24 7.44 4.89 23.78
C ASN A 24 7.36 4.27 22.38
N SER A 25 8.30 3.38 22.07
CA SER A 25 8.27 2.52 20.90
C SER A 25 7.20 1.46 21.12
N ASN A 26 5.95 1.89 21.22
CA ASN A 26 4.84 1.06 20.79
C ASN A 26 4.96 1.00 19.26
N LYS A 27 5.85 0.12 18.78
CA LYS A 27 5.60 -0.51 17.49
C LYS A 27 4.23 -1.13 17.66
N ASP A 28 3.23 -0.60 16.96
CA ASP A 28 1.94 -1.26 16.80
C ASP A 28 2.23 -2.68 16.35
N LYS A 29 2.28 -3.60 17.31
CA LYS A 29 2.37 -5.01 17.00
C LYS A 29 1.03 -5.31 16.34
N GLY A 30 1.10 -5.67 15.07
CA GLY A 30 -0.07 -6.11 14.33
C GLY A 30 -0.86 -7.16 15.11
N PRO A 31 -2.11 -7.39 14.71
CA PRO A 31 -2.90 -8.49 15.25
C PRO A 31 -2.09 -9.80 15.19
N THR A 32 -2.09 -10.53 16.30
CA THR A 32 -1.56 -11.90 16.36
C THR A 32 -2.70 -12.86 16.05
N PHE A 33 -2.41 -13.91 15.28
CA PHE A 33 -3.39 -14.91 14.89
C PHE A 33 -2.92 -16.28 15.36
N ASP A 34 -3.81 -17.05 16.01
CA ASP A 34 -3.49 -18.40 16.48
C ASP A 34 -3.66 -19.41 15.33
N THR A 35 -4.45 -19.06 14.31
CA THR A 35 -4.71 -19.90 13.13
C THR A 35 -4.71 -19.12 11.82
N GLU A 36 -4.43 -19.81 10.71
CA GLU A 36 -4.53 -19.23 9.36
C GLU A 36 -5.97 -18.82 9.03
N GLU A 37 -6.97 -19.51 9.57
CA GLU A 37 -8.38 -19.16 9.37
C GLU A 37 -8.74 -17.81 9.99
N GLU A 38 -8.27 -17.52 11.21
CA GLU A 38 -8.44 -16.22 11.85
C GLU A 38 -7.71 -15.11 11.10
N ARG A 39 -6.50 -15.42 10.64
CA ARG A 39 -5.66 -14.54 9.82
C ARG A 39 -6.40 -14.13 8.53
N MET A 40 -7.00 -15.10 7.83
CA MET A 40 -7.82 -14.84 6.62
C MET A 40 -9.10 -14.07 6.93
N LYS A 41 -9.84 -14.44 7.99
CA LYS A 41 -11.05 -13.71 8.42
C LYS A 41 -10.74 -12.24 8.71
N TYR A 42 -9.58 -11.96 9.28
CA TYR A 42 -9.15 -10.60 9.57
C TYR A 42 -8.82 -9.80 8.30
N ILE A 43 -8.06 -10.37 7.34
CA ILE A 43 -7.85 -9.73 6.02
C ILE A 43 -9.20 -9.34 5.41
N LEU A 44 -10.16 -10.27 5.38
CA LEU A 44 -11.47 -10.05 4.78
C LEU A 44 -12.27 -8.95 5.50
N SER A 45 -12.15 -8.85 6.82
CA SER A 45 -12.74 -7.78 7.63
C SER A 45 -12.15 -6.42 7.27
N VAL A 46 -10.82 -6.29 7.28
CA VAL A 46 -10.11 -5.05 6.93
C VAL A 46 -10.43 -4.64 5.48
N TRP A 47 -10.41 -5.61 4.57
CA TRP A 47 -10.78 -5.40 3.18
C TRP A 47 -12.21 -4.91 3.01
N LYS A 48 -13.17 -5.49 3.73
CA LYS A 48 -14.56 -5.03 3.71
C LYS A 48 -14.68 -3.58 4.18
N GLN A 49 -13.95 -3.19 5.23
CA GLN A 49 -13.92 -1.81 5.70
C GLN A 49 -13.27 -0.86 4.69
N PHE A 50 -12.17 -1.28 4.06
CA PHE A 50 -11.51 -0.54 2.98
C PHE A 50 -12.49 -0.30 1.83
N LYS A 51 -13.15 -1.36 1.36
CA LYS A 51 -14.20 -1.27 0.33
C LYS A 51 -15.32 -0.33 0.76
N ILE A 52 -15.85 -0.41 1.97
CA ILE A 52 -16.90 0.53 2.42
C ILE A 52 -16.40 1.97 2.42
N LYS A 53 -15.19 2.22 2.94
CA LYS A 53 -14.63 3.57 3.04
C LYS A 53 -14.35 4.20 1.68
N PHE A 54 -13.87 3.42 0.71
CA PHE A 54 -13.41 3.95 -0.59
C PHE A 54 -14.41 3.71 -1.73
N MET A 55 -15.29 2.72 -1.63
CA MET A 55 -16.39 2.49 -2.59
C MET A 55 -17.67 3.26 -2.25
N LYS A 56 -17.90 3.67 -0.99
CA LYS A 56 -19.11 4.46 -0.68
C LYS A 56 -19.12 5.81 -1.39
N ASP A 57 -17.94 6.37 -1.66
CA ASP A 57 -17.79 7.63 -2.38
C ASP A 57 -17.63 7.43 -3.90
N SER A 58 -17.11 6.28 -4.34
CA SER A 58 -17.08 5.89 -5.75
C SER A 58 -18.21 4.90 -6.02
N LYS A 59 -19.34 5.36 -6.59
CA LYS A 59 -20.40 4.48 -7.13
C LYS A 59 -19.94 3.50 -8.24
N GLN A 60 -18.63 3.29 -8.39
CA GLN A 60 -17.99 2.84 -9.62
C GLN A 60 -16.68 2.07 -9.37
N GLY A 61 -16.40 1.53 -8.17
CA GLY A 61 -15.30 0.55 -8.07
C GLY A 61 -15.58 -0.60 -9.04
N LEU A 62 -14.75 -0.77 -10.06
CA LEU A 62 -15.04 -1.69 -11.17
C LEU A 62 -14.52 -3.10 -10.92
N GLY A 63 -13.56 -3.25 -10.01
CA GLY A 63 -12.99 -4.55 -9.71
C GLY A 63 -12.02 -4.48 -8.52
N ALA A 64 -12.03 -5.51 -7.68
CA ALA A 64 -11.19 -5.53 -6.49
C ALA A 64 -10.89 -6.97 -6.08
N ALA A 65 -9.64 -7.31 -5.79
CA ALA A 65 -9.29 -8.67 -5.39
C ALA A 65 -8.06 -8.74 -4.48
N ILE A 66 -7.98 -9.81 -3.69
CA ILE A 66 -6.79 -10.20 -2.92
C ILE A 66 -6.48 -11.65 -3.23
N TYR A 67 -5.23 -11.92 -3.58
CA TYR A 67 -4.70 -13.24 -3.85
C TYR A 67 -3.60 -13.56 -2.85
N HIS A 68 -3.48 -14.83 -2.50
CA HIS A 68 -2.35 -15.37 -1.76
C HIS A 68 -1.30 -15.88 -2.76
N ILE A 69 -0.05 -15.46 -2.60
CA ILE A 69 1.05 -15.70 -3.54
C ILE A 69 1.44 -17.18 -3.57
N ASP A 70 1.68 -17.79 -2.41
CA ASP A 70 2.29 -19.14 -2.35
C ASP A 70 1.47 -20.25 -2.99
N ASN A 71 0.15 -20.09 -3.02
CA ASN A 71 -0.80 -21.10 -3.51
C ASN A 71 -1.67 -20.58 -4.66
N ASN A 72 -1.36 -19.39 -5.19
CA ASN A 72 -2.14 -18.71 -6.23
C ASN A 72 -3.65 -18.62 -5.92
N ALA A 73 -4.04 -18.61 -4.64
CA ALA A 73 -5.44 -18.71 -4.25
C ALA A 73 -6.11 -17.33 -4.17
N VAL A 74 -7.33 -17.26 -4.68
CA VAL A 74 -8.17 -16.06 -4.54
C VAL A 74 -8.75 -16.04 -3.13
N LEU A 75 -8.37 -15.06 -2.31
CA LEU A 75 -8.94 -14.87 -0.98
C LEU A 75 -10.28 -14.15 -1.06
N THR A 76 -10.36 -13.14 -1.92
CA THR A 76 -11.59 -12.40 -2.20
C THR A 76 -11.48 -11.72 -3.55
N CYS A 77 -12.60 -11.65 -4.26
CA CYS A 77 -12.73 -10.95 -5.53
C CYS A 77 -14.12 -10.32 -5.61
N SER A 78 -14.24 -9.16 -6.26
CA SER A 78 -15.53 -8.57 -6.64
C SER A 78 -16.16 -9.34 -7.79
N GLU A 79 -17.48 -9.27 -7.93
CA GLU A 79 -18.24 -10.04 -8.93
C GLU A 79 -17.89 -9.63 -10.37
N GLU A 80 -17.54 -8.37 -10.57
CA GLU A 80 -17.22 -7.78 -11.88
C GLU A 80 -15.81 -8.12 -12.36
N LEU A 81 -14.98 -8.69 -11.48
CA LEU A 81 -13.59 -9.00 -11.74
C LEU A 81 -13.39 -10.52 -11.78
N SER A 82 -12.79 -11.00 -12.86
CA SER A 82 -12.41 -12.40 -13.04
C SER A 82 -10.97 -12.42 -13.55
N ILE A 83 -10.03 -12.75 -12.66
CA ILE A 83 -8.62 -12.87 -13.00
C ILE A 83 -8.33 -14.34 -13.25
N THR A 84 -7.80 -14.65 -14.42
CA THR A 84 -7.35 -16.00 -14.73
C THR A 84 -6.01 -16.28 -14.03
N GLU A 85 -5.68 -17.55 -13.84
CA GLU A 85 -4.36 -17.94 -13.31
C GLU A 85 -3.21 -17.33 -14.14
N LYS A 86 -3.39 -17.25 -15.46
CA LYS A 86 -2.44 -16.60 -16.37
C LYS A 86 -2.26 -15.10 -16.07
N ASP A 87 -3.36 -14.37 -15.87
CA ASP A 87 -3.31 -12.95 -15.53
C ASP A 87 -2.60 -12.75 -14.18
N PHE A 88 -2.88 -13.61 -13.19
CA PHE A 88 -2.24 -13.55 -11.88
C PHE A 88 -0.73 -13.76 -11.97
N ILE A 89 -0.27 -14.81 -12.68
CA ILE A 89 1.16 -15.10 -12.87
C ILE A 89 1.86 -13.93 -13.58
N ASP A 90 1.23 -13.36 -14.61
CA ASP A 90 1.76 -12.21 -15.34
C ASP A 90 1.87 -10.96 -14.44
N ILE A 91 0.85 -10.69 -13.62
CA ILE A 91 0.89 -9.62 -12.62
C ILE A 91 2.03 -9.84 -11.63
N LEU A 92 2.15 -11.04 -11.07
CA LEU A 92 3.19 -11.36 -10.08
C LEU A 92 4.59 -11.12 -10.67
N ALA A 93 4.87 -11.65 -11.86
CA ALA A 93 6.14 -11.44 -12.55
C ALA A 93 6.46 -9.95 -12.78
N LYS A 94 5.45 -9.14 -13.10
CA LYS A 94 5.61 -7.69 -13.31
C LYS A 94 5.80 -6.91 -12.01
N THR A 95 5.19 -7.36 -10.92
CA THR A 95 5.47 -6.76 -9.59
C THR A 95 6.90 -7.05 -9.12
N GLU A 96 7.49 -8.15 -9.56
CA GLU A 96 8.88 -8.52 -9.27
C GLU A 96 9.89 -7.92 -10.24
N ASN A 97 9.44 -7.56 -11.44
CA ASN A 97 10.27 -6.96 -12.48
C ASN A 97 9.60 -5.69 -13.05
N PRO A 98 9.91 -4.50 -12.50
CA PRO A 98 9.37 -3.22 -12.97
C PRO A 98 9.67 -2.91 -14.43
N GLU A 99 10.84 -3.31 -14.93
CA GLU A 99 11.21 -3.07 -16.32
C GLU A 99 10.24 -3.78 -17.27
N LEU A 100 9.92 -5.05 -16.94
CA LEU A 100 8.91 -5.82 -17.65
C LEU A 100 7.53 -5.16 -17.55
N ALA A 101 7.16 -4.61 -16.39
CA ALA A 101 5.90 -3.91 -16.20
C ALA A 101 5.79 -2.66 -17.10
N TYR A 102 6.84 -1.83 -17.16
CA TYR A 102 6.87 -0.66 -18.03
C TYR A 102 6.87 -1.02 -19.52
N GLU A 103 7.59 -2.08 -19.90
CA GLU A 103 7.68 -2.52 -21.30
C GLU A 103 6.35 -3.12 -21.80
N LYS A 104 5.74 -3.99 -20.99
CA LYS A 104 4.59 -4.81 -21.41
C LYS A 104 3.24 -4.33 -20.89
N GLY A 105 3.20 -3.33 -20.00
CA GLY A 105 1.99 -2.90 -19.32
C GLY A 105 1.35 -3.98 -18.43
N ILE A 106 0.14 -3.74 -17.95
CA ILE A 106 -0.66 -4.72 -17.19
C ILE A 106 -1.88 -5.11 -18.01
N THR A 107 -2.21 -6.39 -18.08
CA THR A 107 -3.40 -6.87 -18.80
C THR A 107 -4.26 -7.70 -17.85
N ILE A 108 -5.54 -7.33 -17.73
CA ILE A 108 -6.52 -8.00 -16.86
C ILE A 108 -7.84 -8.10 -17.63
N GLN A 109 -8.44 -9.29 -17.76
CA GLN A 109 -9.69 -9.48 -18.52
C GLN A 109 -9.64 -8.86 -19.93
N GLU A 110 -8.53 -9.09 -20.66
CA GLU A 110 -8.28 -8.50 -21.99
C GLU A 110 -8.17 -6.96 -22.02
N LYS A 111 -8.28 -6.29 -20.86
CA LYS A 111 -8.10 -4.85 -20.72
C LYS A 111 -6.62 -4.57 -20.49
N HIS A 112 -6.02 -3.81 -21.40
CA HIS A 112 -4.64 -3.39 -21.30
C HIS A 112 -4.51 -2.01 -20.61
N PHE A 113 -3.66 -1.94 -19.59
CA PHE A 113 -3.35 -0.75 -18.81
C PHE A 113 -1.89 -0.37 -19.02
N LYS A 114 -1.64 0.88 -19.37
CA LYS A 114 -0.29 1.44 -19.47
C LYS A 114 0.24 1.71 -18.06
N VAL A 115 1.40 1.15 -17.74
CA VAL A 115 2.05 1.41 -16.45
C VAL A 115 2.55 2.86 -16.40
N VAL A 116 2.20 3.56 -15.33
CA VAL A 116 2.64 4.94 -15.03
C VAL A 116 3.72 4.91 -13.97
N ILE A 117 3.54 4.06 -12.95
CA ILE A 117 4.48 3.87 -11.85
C ILE A 117 4.61 2.37 -11.59
N ALA A 118 5.83 1.89 -11.48
CA ALA A 118 6.21 0.62 -10.89
C ALA A 118 7.43 0.88 -10.03
N ASP A 119 7.32 0.66 -8.72
CA ASP A 119 8.34 1.05 -7.74
C ASP A 119 9.37 -0.05 -7.44
N GLY A 120 9.15 -1.27 -7.95
CA GLY A 120 10.03 -2.43 -7.77
C GLY A 120 10.12 -3.02 -6.39
N ARG A 121 9.34 -2.50 -5.44
CA ARG A 121 9.25 -3.09 -4.11
C ARG A 121 7.84 -3.51 -3.75
N TYR A 122 6.84 -2.69 -4.07
CA TYR A 122 5.58 -2.71 -3.35
C TYR A 122 4.34 -2.47 -4.21
N GLY A 123 4.44 -1.83 -5.38
CA GLY A 123 3.25 -1.61 -6.20
C GLY A 123 3.45 -1.12 -7.62
N ILE A 124 2.37 -1.29 -8.38
CA ILE A 124 2.21 -0.83 -9.75
C ILE A 124 0.93 0.03 -9.81
N TYR A 125 1.08 1.22 -10.38
CA TYR A 125 -0.05 2.05 -10.81
C TYR A 125 -0.06 2.13 -12.34
N SER A 126 -1.20 1.78 -12.92
CA SER A 126 -1.40 1.72 -14.36
C SER A 126 -2.73 2.35 -14.74
N THR A 127 -2.82 2.89 -15.96
CA THR A 127 -3.96 3.67 -16.43
C THR A 127 -4.40 3.23 -17.82
N ARG A 128 -5.70 3.35 -18.08
CA ARG A 128 -6.28 3.28 -19.43
C ARG A 128 -7.21 4.49 -19.65
N ALA A 129 -7.97 4.48 -20.74
CA ALA A 129 -8.79 5.63 -21.14
C ALA A 129 -9.80 6.05 -20.05
N SER A 130 -10.53 5.09 -19.46
CA SER A 130 -11.62 5.36 -18.50
C SER A 130 -11.40 4.75 -17.12
N GLU A 131 -10.31 4.02 -16.91
CA GLU A 131 -10.06 3.28 -15.68
C GLU A 131 -8.58 3.35 -15.32
N ASP A 132 -8.31 3.13 -14.05
CA ASP A 132 -6.99 2.92 -13.51
C ASP A 132 -6.95 1.61 -12.74
N CYS A 133 -5.76 1.04 -12.63
CA CYS A 133 -5.48 -0.17 -11.89
C CYS A 133 -4.29 0.07 -10.97
N SER A 134 -4.53 -0.12 -9.68
CA SER A 134 -3.53 -0.11 -8.62
C SER A 134 -3.32 -1.55 -8.14
N ILE A 135 -2.06 -1.99 -8.10
CA ILE A 135 -1.66 -3.32 -7.66
C ILE A 135 -0.62 -3.14 -6.58
N CYS A 136 -0.83 -3.79 -5.44
CA CYS A 136 0.10 -3.78 -4.32
C CYS A 136 0.53 -5.21 -4.01
N LYS A 137 1.84 -5.42 -3.91
CA LYS A 137 2.43 -6.68 -3.46
C LYS A 137 2.86 -6.57 -1.99
N THR A 138 2.56 -7.60 -1.21
CA THR A 138 3.09 -7.84 0.13
C THR A 138 3.95 -9.11 0.10
N ASP A 139 4.38 -9.64 1.25
CA ASP A 139 5.26 -10.81 1.26
C ASP A 139 4.50 -12.09 0.82
N THR A 140 3.20 -12.15 1.13
CA THR A 140 2.29 -13.28 0.88
C THR A 140 1.06 -12.93 0.05
N LEU A 141 0.79 -11.66 -0.24
CA LEU A 141 -0.42 -11.22 -0.94
C LEU A 141 -0.16 -10.36 -2.17
N ILE A 142 -1.07 -10.47 -3.13
CA ILE A 142 -1.30 -9.46 -4.18
C ILE A 142 -2.68 -8.85 -3.97
N ILE A 143 -2.72 -7.54 -3.84
CA ILE A 143 -3.94 -6.74 -3.66
C ILE A 143 -4.15 -5.94 -4.94
N LEU A 144 -5.32 -6.05 -5.55
CA LEU A 144 -5.66 -5.43 -6.82
C LEU A 144 -6.91 -4.57 -6.70
N TRP A 145 -6.85 -3.40 -7.32
CA TRP A 145 -7.94 -2.42 -7.31
C TRP A 145 -8.07 -1.75 -8.68
N ILE A 146 -9.20 -1.98 -9.36
CA ILE A 146 -9.60 -1.31 -10.61
C ILE A 146 -10.68 -0.29 -10.28
N HIS A 147 -10.43 0.95 -10.64
CA HIS A 147 -11.35 2.05 -10.40
C HIS A 147 -11.48 2.93 -11.64
N PRO A 148 -12.53 3.75 -11.74
CA PRO A 148 -12.68 4.69 -12.82
C PRO A 148 -11.60 5.75 -12.70
N LYS A 149 -11.25 6.30 -13.84
CA LYS A 149 -10.36 7.44 -13.91
C LYS A 149 -11.11 8.67 -13.41
N CYS A 150 -10.62 9.30 -12.34
CA CYS A 150 -11.19 10.49 -11.73
C CYS A 150 -10.09 11.40 -11.17
N ASP A 151 -10.36 12.68 -10.93
CA ASP A 151 -9.35 13.62 -10.42
C ASP A 151 -8.78 13.22 -9.03
N LYS A 152 -9.41 12.27 -8.33
CA LYS A 152 -8.97 11.71 -7.04
C LYS A 152 -8.10 10.46 -7.15
N ASN A 153 -7.65 10.07 -8.35
CA ASN A 153 -6.93 8.82 -8.61
C ASN A 153 -5.69 8.59 -7.74
N VAL A 154 -4.91 9.65 -7.49
CA VAL A 154 -3.71 9.59 -6.63
C VAL A 154 -4.08 9.07 -5.24
N LYS A 155 -5.23 9.49 -4.71
CA LYS A 155 -5.71 9.10 -3.39
C LYS A 155 -6.11 7.62 -3.33
N SER A 156 -6.69 7.06 -4.39
CA SER A 156 -7.06 5.63 -4.42
C SER A 156 -5.83 4.73 -4.41
N ASN A 157 -4.82 5.07 -5.22
CA ASN A 157 -3.56 4.35 -5.22
C ASN A 157 -2.85 4.46 -3.85
N GLU A 158 -2.72 5.67 -3.31
CA GLU A 158 -2.10 5.91 -1.99
C GLU A 158 -2.74 5.08 -0.87
N GLU A 159 -4.07 5.00 -0.84
CA GLU A 159 -4.78 4.24 0.19
C GLU A 159 -4.60 2.73 0.02
N LEU A 160 -4.53 2.22 -1.22
CA LEU A 160 -4.17 0.83 -1.47
C LEU A 160 -2.73 0.54 -1.00
N MET A 161 -1.78 1.44 -1.27
CA MET A 161 -0.40 1.26 -0.81
C MET A 161 -0.31 1.27 0.71
N LYS A 162 -1.02 2.18 1.39
CA LYS A 162 -1.12 2.18 2.87
C LYS A 162 -1.71 0.88 3.41
N LEU A 163 -2.73 0.32 2.75
CA LEU A 163 -3.30 -0.97 3.13
C LEU A 163 -2.24 -2.08 3.01
N GLY A 164 -1.48 -2.10 1.91
CA GLY A 164 -0.36 -3.01 1.73
C GLY A 164 0.73 -2.86 2.78
N ASP A 165 1.10 -1.63 3.13
CA ASP A 165 2.07 -1.34 4.18
C ASP A 165 1.61 -1.89 5.54
N CYS A 166 0.32 -1.70 5.88
CA CYS A 166 -0.28 -2.29 7.07
C CYS A 166 -0.18 -3.82 7.06
N PHE A 167 -0.57 -4.47 5.97
CA PHE A 167 -0.47 -5.92 5.82
C PHE A 167 0.98 -6.42 5.98
N ARG A 168 1.95 -5.78 5.33
CA ARG A 168 3.38 -6.12 5.52
C ARG A 168 3.83 -5.97 6.96
N SER A 169 3.41 -4.89 7.64
CA SER A 169 3.74 -4.68 9.05
C SER A 169 3.17 -5.77 9.98
N TRP A 170 2.13 -6.46 9.54
CA TRP A 170 1.49 -7.58 10.24
C TRP A 170 2.01 -8.95 9.78
N GLY A 171 3.02 -8.99 8.90
CA GLY A 171 3.63 -10.21 8.40
C GLY A 171 2.85 -10.88 7.27
N PHE A 172 2.19 -10.08 6.43
CA PHE A 172 1.55 -10.53 5.21
C PHE A 172 2.29 -10.10 3.96
#